data_AF-A0A846C8N9-F1
#
_entry.id   AF-A0A846C8N9-F1
#
_cell.length_a   1.000
_cell.length_b   1.000
_cell.length_c   1.000
_cell.angle_alpha   90.00
_cell.angle_beta   90.00
_cell.angle_gamma   90.00
#
_symmetry.space_group_name_H-M   'P 1'
#
loop_
_entity.id
_entity.type
_entity.pdbx_description
1 polymer ?
#
loop_
_entity_poly.entity_id
_entity_poly.type
_entity_poly.pdbx_seq_one_letter_code
_entity_poly.pdbx_strand_id
1 'polypeptide(L)'
;MEINQTNFPIKGSVKKISEIIGLFDDMWVGKDLSFTIKSEYPIQEIELEGYLSEQFPEGNNIILKVGKETKQISSPGNQVFNCSIPLTLAAYQKTKVEVVSEKVFNPKQQGLGDDQRDLGFILVNFYIKQGKTAAEYLQEGKNLEKKGEFEAAIICYEKATLLNPKFSWSYYQLGEALLKQGKYQEAKAYYRKAVEFNPNSTLFLSNLEEAIAQI
;
A
#
# COMPACT_ATOMS: atom_id res chain seq x y z
N MET A 1 25.09 14.89 -1.91
CA MET A 1 23.99 15.75 -2.38
C MET A 1 22.68 15.03 -2.18
N GLU A 2 21.66 15.77 -1.77
CA GLU A 2 20.45 15.29 -1.09
C GLU A 2 19.63 14.29 -1.91
N ILE A 3 19.10 13.28 -1.22
CA ILE A 3 18.02 12.44 -1.72
C ILE A 3 16.84 13.41 -1.91
N ASN A 4 16.45 13.72 -3.15
CA ASN A 4 15.23 14.47 -3.41
C ASN A 4 14.05 13.57 -2.99
N GLN A 5 13.70 13.64 -1.71
CA GLN A 5 12.52 13.00 -1.15
C GLN A 5 11.30 13.82 -1.59
N THR A 6 10.78 13.52 -2.78
CA THR A 6 9.54 14.15 -3.22
C THR A 6 8.37 13.48 -2.52
N ASN A 7 7.82 14.15 -1.49
CA ASN A 7 6.65 13.66 -0.75
C ASN A 7 5.37 14.00 -1.54
N PHE A 8 4.68 12.98 -2.03
CA PHE A 8 3.40 13.17 -2.71
C PHE A 8 2.24 12.68 -1.83
N PRO A 9 1.42 13.56 -1.25
CA PRO A 9 0.21 13.12 -0.53
C PRO A 9 -0.76 12.49 -1.54
N ILE A 10 -1.09 11.21 -1.39
CA ILE A 10 -2.07 10.53 -2.25
C ILE A 10 -3.47 10.87 -1.72
N LYS A 11 -4.23 11.66 -2.48
CA LYS A 11 -5.66 11.88 -2.26
C LYS A 11 -6.41 11.36 -3.49
N GLY A 12 -7.37 10.44 -3.32
CA GLY A 12 -8.25 9.97 -4.40
C GLY A 12 -7.95 8.55 -4.93
N SER A 13 -8.75 8.11 -5.91
CA SER A 13 -8.85 6.72 -6.41
C SER A 13 -7.60 6.21 -7.14
N VAL A 14 -6.91 7.08 -7.88
CA VAL A 14 -5.60 6.81 -8.51
C VAL A 14 -4.83 8.12 -8.53
N LYS A 15 -3.56 8.12 -8.11
CA LYS A 15 -2.66 9.28 -8.29
C LYS A 15 -1.55 8.92 -9.26
N LYS A 16 -1.38 9.73 -10.31
CA LYS A 16 -0.18 9.74 -11.14
C LYS A 16 0.90 10.54 -10.43
N ILE A 17 2.04 9.91 -10.17
CA ILE A 17 3.28 10.62 -9.82
C ILE A 17 4.14 10.59 -11.07
N SER A 18 4.31 11.76 -11.70
CA SER A 18 5.16 11.95 -12.88
C SER A 18 6.42 12.69 -12.45
N GLU A 19 7.55 12.36 -13.07
CA GLU A 19 8.88 12.95 -12.87
C GLU A 19 9.75 12.29 -11.80
N ILE A 20 10.27 11.12 -12.16
CA ILE A 20 11.62 10.75 -11.74
C ILE A 20 12.45 10.61 -13.01
N ILE A 21 13.30 11.61 -13.23
CA ILE A 21 14.30 11.61 -14.30
C ILE A 21 15.61 11.15 -13.66
N GLY A 22 16.06 9.98 -14.06
CA GLY A 22 17.43 9.54 -13.81
C GLY A 22 18.29 9.80 -15.02
N LEU A 23 19.48 10.39 -14.87
CA LEU A 23 20.52 10.48 -15.92
C LEU A 23 21.60 9.42 -15.65
N PHE A 24 22.05 8.73 -16.70
CA PHE A 24 23.04 7.66 -16.63
C PHE A 24 24.15 7.88 -17.66
N ASP A 25 25.39 7.51 -17.34
CA ASP A 25 26.48 7.42 -18.29
C ASP A 25 26.71 5.94 -18.72
N ASP A 26 27.57 5.75 -19.71
CA ASP A 26 27.96 4.46 -20.27
C ASP A 26 28.67 3.53 -19.26
N MET A 27 29.18 4.07 -18.16
CA MET A 27 29.83 3.33 -17.07
C MET A 27 28.84 2.72 -16.07
N TRP A 28 27.56 3.06 -16.16
CA TRP A 28 26.51 2.56 -15.28
C TRP A 28 26.02 1.17 -15.74
N VAL A 29 26.85 0.14 -15.59
CA VAL A 29 26.55 -1.25 -16.02
C VAL A 29 26.48 -2.21 -14.83
N GLY A 30 25.57 -3.18 -14.89
CA GLY A 30 25.38 -4.22 -13.86
C GLY A 30 24.87 -3.68 -12.53
N LYS A 31 24.12 -2.57 -12.55
CA LYS A 31 23.54 -1.91 -11.38
C LYS A 31 22.03 -2.18 -11.30
N ASP A 32 21.51 -2.04 -10.08
CA ASP A 32 20.08 -2.12 -9.80
C ASP A 32 19.49 -0.71 -9.68
N LEU A 33 18.43 -0.42 -10.45
CA LEU A 33 17.59 0.75 -10.21
C LEU A 33 16.42 0.35 -9.32
N SER A 34 16.53 0.60 -8.03
CA SER A 34 15.46 0.33 -7.06
C SER A 34 14.50 1.52 -6.94
N PHE A 35 13.19 1.27 -7.03
CA PHE A 35 12.16 2.19 -6.56
C PHE A 35 11.54 1.64 -5.29
N THR A 36 11.60 2.40 -4.19
CA THR A 36 10.88 2.04 -2.97
C THR A 36 9.57 2.80 -2.91
N ILE A 37 8.46 2.13 -2.61
CA ILE A 37 7.20 2.78 -2.27
C ILE A 37 6.81 2.39 -0.86
N LYS A 38 6.37 3.39 -0.14
CA LYS A 38 5.91 3.36 1.24
C LYS A 38 4.56 4.14 1.21
N SER A 39 3.60 4.05 2.13
CA SER A 39 2.31 4.80 2.06
C SER A 39 1.53 4.81 3.36
N GLU A 40 0.99 5.98 3.78
CA GLU A 40 0.27 6.12 5.05
C GLU A 40 -1.16 5.55 4.96
N TYR A 41 -1.60 5.29 3.72
CA TYR A 41 -2.88 4.71 3.37
C TYR A 41 -2.67 3.30 2.80
N PRO A 42 -3.64 2.37 3.00
CA PRO A 42 -3.62 1.08 2.33
C PRO A 42 -3.50 1.25 0.81
N ILE A 43 -2.66 0.43 0.19
CA ILE A 43 -2.53 0.37 -1.28
C ILE A 43 -3.06 -0.98 -1.73
N GLN A 44 -3.94 -0.97 -2.72
CA GLN A 44 -4.45 -2.19 -3.34
C GLN A 44 -3.55 -2.67 -4.47
N GLU A 45 -3.04 -1.73 -5.26
CA GLU A 45 -2.29 -2.01 -6.48
C GLU A 45 -1.39 -0.83 -6.83
N ILE A 46 -0.23 -1.16 -7.40
CA ILE A 46 0.69 -0.18 -7.98
C ILE A 46 1.02 -0.62 -9.40
N GLU A 47 0.82 0.28 -10.34
CA GLU A 47 1.31 0.14 -11.70
C GLU A 47 2.47 1.11 -11.91
N LEU A 48 3.50 0.59 -12.55
CA LEU A 48 4.70 1.29 -12.96
C LEU A 48 4.76 1.23 -14.47
N GLU A 49 4.80 2.40 -15.10
CA GLU A 49 5.11 2.54 -16.51
C GLU A 49 6.40 3.33 -16.63
N GLY A 50 7.32 2.88 -17.48
CA GLY A 50 8.51 3.67 -17.72
C GLY A 50 9.08 3.50 -19.11
N TYR A 51 9.94 4.46 -19.44
CA TYR A 51 10.63 4.58 -20.70
C TYR A 51 12.13 4.73 -20.43
N LEU A 52 12.95 3.99 -21.18
CA LEU A 52 14.41 4.04 -21.16
C LEU A 52 14.89 4.62 -22.48
N SER A 53 15.79 5.59 -22.46
CA SER A 53 16.44 6.06 -23.68
C SER A 53 17.33 4.98 -24.31
N GLU A 54 17.66 5.12 -25.60
CA GLU A 54 18.61 4.26 -26.33
C GLU A 54 19.97 4.10 -25.64
N GLN A 55 20.42 5.13 -24.92
CA GLN A 55 21.72 5.17 -24.25
C GLN A 55 21.72 4.42 -22.89
N PHE A 56 20.62 3.74 -22.53
CA PHE A 56 20.56 2.99 -21.28
C PHE A 56 21.41 1.71 -21.39
N PRO A 57 22.44 1.51 -20.54
CA PRO A 57 23.38 0.42 -20.73
C PRO A 57 22.73 -0.96 -20.56
N GLU A 58 23.06 -1.88 -21.46
CA GLU A 58 22.63 -3.29 -21.37
C GLU A 58 23.16 -3.95 -20.08
N GLY A 59 22.42 -4.94 -19.57
CA GLY A 59 22.81 -5.69 -18.36
C GLY A 59 22.42 -5.06 -17.02
N ASN A 60 21.77 -3.90 -17.03
CA ASN A 60 21.16 -3.32 -15.82
C ASN A 60 19.78 -3.93 -15.53
N ASN A 61 19.45 -4.02 -14.24
CA ASN A 61 18.14 -4.48 -13.78
C ASN A 61 17.31 -3.33 -13.22
N ILE A 62 16.02 -3.31 -13.59
CA ILE A 62 15.06 -2.39 -12.97
C ILE A 62 14.32 -3.18 -11.90
N ILE A 63 14.30 -2.68 -10.67
CA ILE A 63 13.72 -3.38 -9.53
C ILE A 63 12.68 -2.48 -8.85
N LEU A 64 11.43 -2.91 -8.84
CA LEU A 64 10.37 -2.26 -8.06
C LEU A 64 10.21 -2.95 -6.71
N LYS A 65 10.35 -2.18 -5.62
CA LYS A 65 10.19 -2.65 -4.22
C LYS A 65 9.02 -1.93 -3.56
N VAL A 66 8.05 -2.70 -3.06
CA VAL A 66 6.86 -2.18 -2.37
C VAL A 66 6.67 -2.93 -1.06
N GLY A 67 7.00 -2.30 0.07
CA GLY A 67 7.05 -3.01 1.35
C GLY A 67 8.04 -4.18 1.31
N LYS A 68 7.54 -5.42 1.44
CA LYS A 68 8.33 -6.66 1.32
C LYS A 68 8.34 -7.24 -0.10
N GLU A 69 7.45 -6.78 -0.97
CA GLU A 69 7.33 -7.28 -2.34
C GLU A 69 8.43 -6.69 -3.21
N THR A 70 9.06 -7.53 -4.03
CA THR A 70 10.09 -7.12 -4.99
C THR A 70 9.77 -7.73 -6.34
N LYS A 71 9.77 -6.91 -7.38
CA LYS A 71 9.61 -7.36 -8.75
C LYS A 71 10.73 -6.81 -9.62
N GLN A 72 11.51 -7.72 -10.19
CA GLN A 72 12.47 -7.39 -11.22
C GLN A 72 11.73 -7.20 -12.54
N ILE A 73 12.12 -6.16 -13.26
CA ILE A 73 11.59 -5.77 -14.55
C ILE A 73 12.75 -5.94 -15.51
N SER A 74 12.58 -6.85 -16.47
CA SER A 74 13.54 -6.99 -17.56
C SER A 74 13.50 -5.73 -18.41
N SER A 75 14.65 -5.13 -18.69
CA SER A 75 14.76 -4.05 -19.68
C SER A 75 14.25 -4.60 -21.03
N PRO A 76 13.17 -4.04 -21.58
CA PRO A 76 12.62 -4.54 -22.81
C PRO A 76 13.40 -3.93 -23.98
N GLY A 77 13.71 -4.74 -24.99
CA GLY A 77 14.44 -4.28 -26.18
C GLY A 77 13.73 -3.18 -26.99
N ASN A 78 12.52 -2.77 -26.59
CA ASN A 78 11.73 -1.69 -27.17
C ASN A 78 11.62 -0.45 -26.26
N GLN A 79 12.47 -0.31 -25.24
CA GLN A 79 12.58 0.87 -24.38
C GLN A 79 11.39 1.17 -23.45
N VAL A 80 10.28 0.45 -23.54
CA VAL A 80 9.08 0.69 -22.72
C VAL A 80 8.83 -0.50 -21.81
N PHE A 81 8.83 -0.27 -20.50
CA PHE A 81 8.52 -1.31 -19.52
C PHE A 81 7.25 -0.97 -18.73
N ASN A 82 6.51 -2.02 -18.39
CA ASN A 82 5.35 -1.93 -17.51
C ASN A 82 5.39 -3.02 -16.46
N CYS A 83 4.94 -2.69 -15.25
CA CYS A 83 4.90 -3.62 -14.14
C CYS A 83 3.73 -3.29 -13.22
N SER A 84 2.83 -4.25 -13.01
CA SER A 84 1.85 -4.19 -11.91
C SER A 84 2.27 -5.12 -10.77
N ILE A 85 2.17 -4.62 -9.55
CA ILE A 85 2.28 -5.40 -8.32
C ILE A 85 0.95 -5.31 -7.58
N PRO A 86 0.10 -6.36 -7.63
CA PRO A 86 -1.03 -6.46 -6.71
C PRO A 86 -0.49 -6.74 -5.31
N LEU A 87 -0.91 -5.95 -4.32
CA LEU A 87 -0.48 -6.15 -2.93
C LEU A 87 -1.52 -6.97 -2.19
N THR A 88 -1.11 -8.12 -1.66
CA THR A 88 -1.93 -8.90 -0.74
C THR A 88 -1.67 -8.45 0.69
N LEU A 89 -2.75 -8.07 1.38
CA LEU A 89 -2.72 -7.55 2.73
C LEU A 89 -2.26 -8.62 3.74
N ALA A 90 -1.03 -8.51 4.23
CA ALA A 90 -0.62 -9.10 5.50
C ALA A 90 -0.37 -7.97 6.52
N ALA A 91 -1.45 -7.56 7.18
CA ALA A 91 -1.52 -6.54 8.22
C ALA A 91 -1.14 -5.10 7.81
N TYR A 92 -1.88 -4.14 8.36
CA TYR A 92 -1.59 -2.71 8.20
C TYR A 92 -0.18 -2.36 8.67
N GLN A 93 0.59 -1.74 7.77
CA GLN A 93 1.75 -0.94 8.13
C GLN A 93 1.50 0.48 7.64
N LYS A 94 1.44 1.42 8.58
CA LYS A 94 1.56 2.84 8.25
C LYS A 94 2.92 3.01 7.59
N THR A 95 2.92 3.16 6.28
CA THR A 95 4.14 3.29 5.51
C THR A 95 4.18 4.77 5.04
N LYS A 96 5.25 5.34 4.46
CA LYS A 96 5.31 6.76 4.01
C LYS A 96 5.81 6.85 2.57
N VAL A 97 5.03 7.28 1.56
CA VAL A 97 5.53 7.28 0.15
C VAL A 97 6.79 8.13 0.01
N GLU A 98 7.91 7.45 -0.05
CA GLU A 98 9.21 7.99 -0.38
C GLU A 98 9.66 7.23 -1.60
N VAL A 99 9.64 7.85 -2.78
CA VAL A 99 10.34 7.26 -3.90
C VAL A 99 11.82 7.51 -3.70
N VAL A 100 12.48 6.52 -3.10
CA VAL A 100 13.93 6.50 -3.00
C VAL A 100 14.43 5.81 -4.26
N SER A 101 14.94 6.58 -5.22
CA SER A 101 15.84 6.03 -6.22
C SER A 101 17.21 5.85 -5.56
N GLU A 102 17.87 4.71 -5.80
CA GLU A 102 19.31 4.63 -5.55
C GLU A 102 19.99 5.74 -6.36
N LYS A 103 20.97 6.44 -5.74
CA LYS A 103 21.62 7.65 -6.28
C LYS A 103 21.74 7.57 -7.80
N VAL A 104 20.90 8.33 -8.49
CA VAL A 104 21.08 8.49 -9.93
C VAL A 104 22.15 9.53 -10.15
N PHE A 105 23.09 9.19 -11.01
CA PHE A 105 24.25 10.00 -11.33
C PHE A 105 23.83 11.43 -11.67
N ASN A 106 24.47 12.43 -11.04
CA ASN A 106 24.27 13.83 -11.37
C ASN A 106 25.54 14.36 -12.04
N PRO A 107 25.57 14.48 -13.37
CA PRO A 107 26.75 14.89 -14.13
C PRO A 107 27.32 16.23 -13.67
N LYS A 108 26.46 17.14 -13.16
CA LYS A 108 26.84 18.47 -12.68
C LYS A 108 27.71 18.43 -11.42
N GLN A 109 27.76 17.31 -10.70
CA GLN A 109 28.54 17.19 -9.46
C GLN A 109 29.97 16.66 -9.66
N GLN A 110 30.28 16.12 -10.85
CA GLN A 110 31.60 15.50 -11.11
C GLN A 110 32.39 16.14 -12.25
N GLY A 111 31.95 17.27 -12.80
CA GLY A 111 32.75 18.02 -13.77
C GLY A 111 32.85 17.33 -15.15
N LEU A 112 31.81 16.59 -15.54
CA LEU A 112 31.62 16.26 -16.96
C LEU A 112 31.33 17.57 -17.69
N GLY A 113 32.14 17.88 -18.70
CA GLY A 113 31.99 19.07 -19.53
C GLY A 113 30.65 19.10 -20.28
N ASP A 114 30.43 20.13 -21.09
CA ASP A 114 29.16 20.46 -21.76
C ASP A 114 28.58 19.38 -22.71
N ASP A 115 29.19 18.19 -22.78
CA ASP A 115 28.78 17.11 -23.67
C ASP A 115 27.65 16.26 -23.05
N GLN A 116 26.43 16.80 -23.09
CA GLN A 116 25.21 16.12 -22.64
C GLN A 116 24.71 15.04 -23.61
N ARG A 117 25.43 14.76 -24.71
CA ARG A 117 24.93 13.95 -25.84
C ARG A 117 24.89 12.44 -25.60
N ASP A 118 25.61 11.94 -24.59
CA ASP A 118 25.73 10.50 -24.33
C ASP A 118 25.01 10.04 -23.06
N LEU A 119 24.21 10.91 -22.43
CA LEU A 119 23.51 10.56 -21.20
C LEU A 119 22.20 9.83 -21.50
N GLY A 120 22.08 8.61 -20.97
CA GLY A 120 20.80 7.91 -20.93
C GLY A 120 19.87 8.52 -19.89
N PHE A 121 18.57 8.43 -20.13
CA PHE A 121 17.55 8.82 -19.16
C PHE A 121 16.48 7.75 -18.98
N ILE A 122 15.84 7.80 -17.81
CA ILE A 122 14.63 7.03 -17.51
C ILE A 122 13.49 7.99 -17.17
N LEU A 123 12.32 7.72 -17.72
CA LEU A 123 11.06 8.33 -17.31
C LEU A 123 10.21 7.28 -16.65
N VAL A 124 9.62 7.60 -15.51
CA VAL A 124 8.75 6.69 -14.77
C VAL A 124 7.47 7.39 -14.34
N ASN A 125 6.35 6.71 -14.55
CA ASN A 125 5.04 7.04 -14.03
C ASN A 125 4.61 5.96 -13.04
N PHE A 126 4.14 6.39 -11.87
CA PHE A 126 3.47 5.52 -10.92
C PHE A 126 1.98 5.81 -10.91
N TYR A 127 1.18 4.74 -10.98
CA TYR A 127 -0.25 4.77 -10.74
C TYR A 127 -0.52 3.97 -9.48
N ILE A 128 -0.99 4.65 -8.43
CA ILE A 128 -1.24 4.02 -7.13
C ILE A 128 -2.74 3.96 -6.91
N LYS A 129 -3.29 2.74 -6.80
CA LYS A 129 -4.68 2.51 -6.45
C LYS A 129 -4.81 2.36 -4.94
N GLN A 130 -5.52 3.30 -4.32
CA GLN A 130 -5.76 3.25 -2.89
C GLN A 130 -6.68 2.08 -2.53
N GLY A 131 -6.32 1.37 -1.45
CA GLY A 131 -7.21 0.42 -0.80
C GLY A 131 -8.11 1.14 0.21
N LYS A 132 -9.20 0.48 0.60
CA LYS A 132 -10.10 1.00 1.65
C LYS A 132 -9.40 0.98 3.00
N THR A 133 -9.64 2.01 3.80
CA THR A 133 -9.26 2.11 5.21
C THR A 133 -10.12 1.20 6.09
N ALA A 134 -9.68 0.95 7.34
CA ALA A 134 -10.49 0.21 8.30
C ALA A 134 -11.86 0.87 8.57
N ALA A 135 -11.92 2.21 8.57
CA ALA A 135 -13.17 2.95 8.72
C ALA A 135 -14.10 2.80 7.52
N GLU A 136 -13.56 2.78 6.30
CA GLU A 136 -14.36 2.56 5.08
C GLU A 136 -14.87 1.12 5.00
N TYR A 137 -14.05 0.13 5.34
CA TYR A 137 -14.52 -1.26 5.44
C TYR A 137 -15.58 -1.42 6.54
N LEU A 138 -15.43 -0.76 7.69
CA LEU A 138 -16.45 -0.74 8.73
C LEU A 138 -17.77 -0.14 8.21
N GLN A 139 -17.70 0.98 7.49
CA GLN A 139 -18.89 1.62 6.95
C GLN A 139 -19.57 0.79 5.86
N GLU A 140 -18.78 0.14 5.00
CA GLU A 140 -19.27 -0.79 3.98
C GLU A 140 -19.95 -2.00 4.62
N GLY A 141 -19.33 -2.62 5.64
CA GLY A 141 -19.93 -3.73 6.37
C GLY A 141 -21.29 -3.36 6.97
N LYS A 142 -21.39 -2.16 7.59
CA LYS A 142 -22.67 -1.65 8.12
C LYS A 142 -23.73 -1.46 7.02
N ASN A 143 -23.32 -1.07 5.82
CA ASN A 143 -24.23 -0.91 4.69
C ASN A 143 -24.69 -2.27 4.14
N LEU A 144 -23.81 -3.28 4.14
CA LEU A 144 -24.14 -4.66 3.73
C LEU A 144 -25.09 -5.32 4.73
N GLU A 145 -24.88 -5.15 6.04
CA GLU A 145 -25.83 -5.65 7.05
C GLU A 145 -27.22 -5.05 6.88
N LYS A 146 -27.32 -3.76 6.57
CA LYS A 146 -28.62 -3.10 6.29
C LYS A 146 -29.34 -3.70 5.08
N LYS A 147 -28.61 -4.34 4.17
CA LYS A 147 -29.15 -5.05 3.01
C LYS A 147 -29.41 -6.54 3.29
N GLY A 148 -29.08 -7.03 4.48
CA GLY A 148 -29.17 -8.44 4.85
C GLY A 148 -28.01 -9.31 4.35
N GLU A 149 -26.95 -8.70 3.81
CA GLU A 149 -25.76 -9.41 3.29
C GLU A 149 -24.75 -9.65 4.43
N PHE A 150 -25.12 -10.49 5.40
CA PHE A 150 -24.37 -10.67 6.65
C PHE A 150 -22.97 -11.26 6.45
N GLU A 151 -22.82 -12.25 5.58
CA GLU A 151 -21.51 -12.88 5.29
C GLU A 151 -20.54 -11.87 4.68
N ALA A 152 -21.02 -11.06 3.74
CA ALA A 152 -20.21 -10.01 3.12
C ALA A 152 -19.83 -8.92 4.15
N ALA A 153 -20.74 -8.57 5.06
CA ALA A 153 -20.45 -7.64 6.14
C ALA A 153 -19.37 -8.15 7.10
N ILE A 154 -19.42 -9.42 7.48
CA ILE A 154 -18.38 -10.06 8.32
C ILE A 154 -17.02 -9.95 7.64
N ILE A 155 -16.91 -10.27 6.34
CA ILE A 155 -15.66 -10.15 5.58
C ILE A 155 -15.14 -8.70 5.61
N CYS A 156 -16.02 -7.70 5.47
CA CYS A 156 -15.64 -6.29 5.59
C CYS A 156 -15.12 -5.96 6.99
N TYR A 157 -15.78 -6.41 8.05
CA TYR A 157 -15.33 -6.15 9.41
C TYR A 157 -14.01 -6.87 9.73
N GLU A 158 -13.81 -8.11 9.27
CA GLU A 158 -12.54 -8.83 9.38
C GLU A 158 -11.40 -8.05 8.70
N LYS A 159 -11.62 -7.59 7.46
CA LYS A 159 -10.66 -6.72 6.76
C LYS A 159 -10.37 -5.45 7.56
N ALA A 160 -11.37 -4.84 8.18
CA ALA A 160 -11.17 -3.68 9.03
C ALA A 160 -10.30 -3.99 10.27
N THR A 161 -10.46 -5.17 10.89
CA THR A 161 -9.59 -5.59 12.01
C THR A 161 -8.16 -5.89 11.59
N LEU A 162 -7.95 -6.46 10.40
CA LEU A 162 -6.61 -6.68 9.84
C LEU A 162 -5.93 -5.34 9.50
N LEU A 163 -6.71 -4.35 9.07
CA LEU A 163 -6.25 -3.02 8.72
C LEU A 163 -6.05 -2.09 9.91
N ASN A 164 -6.75 -2.30 11.01
CA ASN A 164 -6.45 -1.59 12.25
C ASN A 164 -6.77 -2.51 13.44
N PRO A 165 -5.75 -3.24 13.94
CA PRO A 165 -5.93 -4.18 15.04
C PRO A 165 -6.35 -3.54 16.37
N LYS A 166 -6.36 -2.22 16.49
CA LYS A 166 -6.83 -1.50 17.69
C LYS A 166 -8.18 -0.81 17.46
N PHE A 167 -8.83 -1.03 16.30
CA PHE A 167 -10.09 -0.39 16.00
C PHE A 167 -11.25 -1.15 16.64
N SER A 168 -11.55 -0.79 17.90
CA SER A 168 -12.55 -1.44 18.75
C SER A 168 -13.91 -1.61 18.06
N TRP A 169 -14.34 -0.64 17.25
CA TRP A 169 -15.61 -0.68 16.53
C TRP A 169 -15.70 -1.83 15.52
N SER A 170 -14.60 -2.21 14.87
CA SER A 170 -14.61 -3.34 13.93
C SER A 170 -14.81 -4.67 14.66
N TYR A 171 -14.18 -4.83 15.83
CA TYR A 171 -14.40 -6.00 16.69
C TYR A 171 -15.82 -6.06 17.24
N TYR A 172 -16.37 -4.92 17.67
CA TYR A 172 -17.75 -4.85 18.11
C TYR A 172 -18.72 -5.29 17.00
N GLN A 173 -18.58 -4.75 15.78
CA GLN A 173 -19.47 -5.11 14.67
C GLN A 173 -19.32 -6.57 14.22
N LEU A 174 -18.12 -7.16 14.30
CA LEU A 174 -17.94 -8.61 14.13
C LEU A 174 -18.73 -9.40 15.18
N GLY A 175 -18.63 -9.00 16.44
CA GLY A 175 -19.40 -9.61 17.53
C GLY A 175 -20.90 -9.59 17.25
N GLU A 176 -21.44 -8.43 16.89
CA GLU A 176 -22.86 -8.25 16.54
C GLU A 176 -23.29 -9.14 15.37
N ALA A 177 -22.50 -9.17 14.30
CA ALA A 177 -22.83 -9.96 13.12
C ALA A 177 -22.83 -11.47 13.42
N LEU A 178 -21.87 -11.94 14.22
CA LEU A 178 -21.77 -13.35 14.63
C LEU A 178 -22.88 -13.73 15.62
N LEU A 179 -23.26 -12.82 16.52
CA LEU A 179 -24.37 -13.02 17.44
C LEU A 179 -25.68 -13.24 16.67
N LYS A 180 -25.94 -12.43 15.63
CA LYS A 180 -27.10 -12.59 14.74
C LYS A 180 -27.11 -13.92 13.97
N GLN A 181 -25.94 -14.51 13.74
CA GLN A 181 -25.80 -15.85 13.15
C GLN A 181 -25.89 -16.99 14.19
N GLY A 182 -26.11 -16.70 15.47
CA GLY A 182 -26.14 -17.70 16.54
C GLY A 182 -24.76 -18.22 16.95
N LYS A 183 -23.67 -17.56 16.52
CA LYS A 183 -22.28 -17.95 16.85
C LYS A 183 -21.83 -17.27 18.15
N TYR A 184 -22.52 -17.57 19.24
CA TYR A 184 -22.38 -16.88 20.53
C TYR A 184 -20.94 -16.88 21.10
N GLN A 185 -20.23 -18.01 21.01
CA GLN A 185 -18.86 -18.11 21.55
C GLN A 185 -17.86 -17.25 20.77
N GLU A 186 -17.98 -17.21 19.44
CA GLU A 186 -17.14 -16.36 18.58
C GLU A 186 -17.46 -14.89 18.82
N ALA A 187 -18.75 -14.54 18.89
CA ALA A 187 -19.20 -13.17 19.17
C ALA A 187 -18.60 -12.63 20.48
N LYS A 188 -18.65 -13.43 21.55
CA LYS A 188 -18.06 -13.10 22.85
C LYS A 188 -16.55 -12.83 22.76
N ALA A 189 -15.81 -13.62 21.98
CA ALA A 189 -14.38 -13.39 21.79
C ALA A 189 -14.11 -12.02 21.13
N TYR A 190 -14.95 -11.62 20.17
CA TYR A 190 -14.82 -10.34 19.50
C TYR A 190 -15.29 -9.15 20.35
N TYR A 191 -16.36 -9.27 21.13
CA TYR A 191 -16.73 -8.23 22.11
C TYR A 191 -15.66 -8.02 23.16
N ARG A 192 -15.02 -9.09 23.66
CA ARG A 192 -13.88 -8.97 24.57
C ARG A 192 -12.75 -8.14 23.98
N LYS A 193 -12.39 -8.36 22.72
CA LYS A 193 -11.39 -7.54 22.02
C LYS A 193 -11.83 -6.09 21.88
N ALA A 194 -13.11 -5.84 21.58
CA ALA A 194 -13.64 -4.48 21.49
C ALA A 194 -13.49 -3.73 22.83
N VAL A 195 -13.80 -4.39 23.95
CA VAL A 195 -13.60 -3.87 25.32
C VAL A 195 -12.13 -3.70 25.65
N GLU A 196 -11.27 -4.66 25.30
CA GLU A 196 -9.82 -4.56 25.52
C GLU A 196 -9.23 -3.30 24.88
N PHE A 197 -9.65 -2.98 23.64
CA PHE A 197 -9.17 -1.78 22.94
C PHE A 197 -9.89 -0.49 23.32
N ASN A 198 -11.09 -0.57 23.91
CA ASN A 198 -11.82 0.59 24.43
C ASN A 198 -12.62 0.23 25.70
N PRO A 199 -11.95 0.15 26.86
CA PRO A 199 -12.56 -0.35 28.09
C PRO A 199 -13.59 0.61 28.69
N ASN A 200 -13.57 1.88 28.29
CA ASN A 200 -14.49 2.91 28.80
C ASN A 200 -15.80 2.98 28.00
N SER A 201 -15.96 2.16 26.96
CA SER A 201 -17.21 2.12 26.20
C SER A 201 -18.26 1.31 26.96
N THR A 202 -19.23 2.03 27.55
CA THR A 202 -20.39 1.41 28.20
C THR A 202 -21.15 0.50 27.26
N LEU A 203 -21.29 0.89 25.98
CA LEU A 203 -21.91 0.05 24.94
C LEU A 203 -21.20 -1.31 24.81
N PHE A 204 -19.87 -1.33 24.71
CA PHE A 204 -19.14 -2.58 24.52
C PHE A 204 -19.19 -3.46 25.76
N LEU A 205 -19.18 -2.86 26.96
CA LEU A 205 -19.34 -3.59 28.22
C LEU A 205 -20.71 -4.25 28.31
N SER A 206 -21.78 -3.49 28.05
CA SER A 206 -23.16 -4.00 28.11
C SER A 206 -23.40 -5.14 27.11
N ASN A 207 -22.92 -5.02 25.86
CA ASN A 207 -23.08 -6.09 24.87
C ASN A 207 -22.22 -7.32 25.19
N LEU A 208 -21.05 -7.14 25.83
CA LEU A 208 -20.26 -8.26 26.33
C LEU A 208 -20.99 -8.98 27.48
N GLU A 209 -21.59 -8.24 28.41
CA GLU A 209 -22.38 -8.80 29.51
C GLU A 209 -23.59 -9.60 28.98
N GLU A 210 -24.33 -9.04 28.02
CA GLU A 210 -25.45 -9.72 27.36
C GLU A 210 -24.98 -11.00 26.64
N ALA A 211 -23.90 -10.91 25.86
CA ALA A 211 -23.35 -12.05 25.16
C ALA A 211 -22.84 -13.16 26.10
N ILE A 212 -22.44 -12.81 27.33
CA ILE A 212 -22.09 -13.78 28.37
C ILE A 212 -23.33 -14.42 28.99
N ALA A 213 -24.43 -13.67 29.14
CA ALA A 213 -25.65 -14.11 29.78
C ALA A 213 -26.56 -15.00 28.89
N GLN A 214 -26.43 -14.92 27.56
CA GLN A 214 -27.20 -15.74 26.60
C GLN A 214 -26.64 -17.17 26.39
N ILE A 215 -25.67 -17.61 27.20
CA ILE A 215 -25.07 -18.95 27.18
C ILE A 215 -25.43 -19.67 28.48
#